data_AF-A0A183FUU8-F1
#
_entry.id   AF-A0A183FUU8-F1
#
_cell.length_a   1.000
_cell.length_b   1.000
_cell.length_c   1.000
_cell.angle_alpha   90.00
_cell.angle_beta   90.00
_cell.angle_gamma   90.00
#
_symmetry.space_group_name_H-M   'P 1'
#
loop_
_entity.id
_entity.type
_entity.pdbx_description
1 polymer ?
#
loop_
_entity_poly.entity_id
_entity_poly.type
_entity_poly.pdbx_seq_one_letter_code
_entity_poly.pdbx_strand_id
1 'polypeptide(L)'
;MKARAQRPDLQALRGLAVMSVLGFHFFPRIFPNGFVGVDQFFVLSGFLIAMVLDKENTLSASVIYDFYYKRIKRIVPMYLLVILVTLALSLLVFPQSNLAMNVKSATVALLFLSNVSPLSKESNEYYSMVSGFEIVNVFGRKGFHMSFT
;
A
#
# COMPACT_ATOMS: atom_id res chain seq x y z
N MET A 1 -8.78 -26.92 -18.00
CA MET A 1 -8.39 -25.69 -17.27
C MET A 1 -7.22 -25.04 -18.00
N LYS A 2 -7.43 -23.97 -18.78
CA LYS A 2 -6.31 -23.27 -19.45
C LYS A 2 -5.41 -22.66 -18.38
N ALA A 3 -4.13 -23.05 -18.37
CA ALA A 3 -3.13 -22.47 -17.48
C ALA A 3 -3.21 -20.95 -17.59
N ARG A 4 -3.44 -20.29 -16.46
CA ARG A 4 -3.53 -18.83 -16.38
C ARG A 4 -2.18 -18.29 -16.83
N ALA A 5 -2.12 -17.70 -18.02
CA ALA A 5 -0.93 -17.00 -18.49
C ALA A 5 -0.62 -15.91 -17.46
N GLN A 6 0.34 -16.20 -16.58
CA GLN A 6 0.86 -15.22 -15.67
C GLN A 6 1.48 -14.14 -16.55
N ARG A 7 1.20 -12.87 -16.24
CA ARG A 7 1.86 -11.74 -16.88
C ARG A 7 3.07 -11.39 -15.99
N PRO A 8 4.24 -12.01 -16.21
CA PRO A 8 5.42 -11.73 -15.38
C PRO A 8 5.79 -10.24 -15.44
N ASP A 9 5.55 -9.59 -16.57
CA ASP A 9 5.80 -8.16 -16.80
C ASP A 9 5.10 -7.29 -15.76
N LEU A 10 3.80 -7.52 -15.52
CA LEU A 10 3.02 -6.77 -14.53
C LEU A 10 3.44 -7.10 -13.10
N GLN A 11 3.91 -8.34 -12.84
CA GLN A 11 4.43 -8.72 -11.54
C GLN A 11 5.78 -8.06 -11.26
N ALA A 12 6.65 -7.96 -12.26
CA ALA A 12 7.93 -7.26 -12.19
C ALA A 12 7.74 -5.76 -11.95
N LEU A 13 6.79 -5.12 -12.64
CA LEU A 13 6.45 -3.71 -12.41
C LEU A 13 5.94 -3.47 -10.99
N ARG A 14 5.13 -4.38 -10.44
CA ARG A 14 4.70 -4.32 -9.03
C ARG A 14 5.89 -4.50 -8.07
N GLY A 15 6.83 -5.39 -8.40
CA GLY A 15 8.07 -5.56 -7.64
C GLY A 15 8.91 -4.29 -7.62
N LEU A 16 9.06 -3.62 -8.77
CA LEU A 16 9.77 -2.36 -8.89
C LEU A 16 9.10 -1.24 -8.08
N ALA A 17 7.76 -1.20 -8.08
CA ALA A 17 7.00 -0.28 -7.25
C ALA A 17 7.28 -0.49 -5.75
N VAL A 18 7.30 -1.76 -5.28
CA VAL A 18 7.66 -2.09 -3.89
C VAL A 18 9.11 -1.72 -3.57
N MET A 19 10.05 -1.96 -4.48
CA MET A 19 11.45 -1.58 -4.30
C MET A 19 11.63 -0.06 -4.14
N SER A 20 10.83 0.73 -4.88
CA SER A 20 10.80 2.19 -4.73
C SER A 20 10.35 2.62 -3.33
N VAL A 21 9.30 2.00 -2.80
CA VAL A 21 8.79 2.27 -1.44
C VAL A 21 9.81 1.89 -0.36
N LEU A 22 10.48 0.74 -0.53
CA LEU A 22 11.55 0.33 0.39
C LEU A 22 12.74 1.30 0.31
N GLY A 23 13.13 1.73 -0.90
CA GLY A 23 14.19 2.71 -1.11
C GLY A 23 13.92 4.03 -0.38
N PHE A 24 12.68 4.50 -0.39
CA PHE A 24 12.26 5.68 0.38
C PHE A 24 12.41 5.47 1.90
N HIS A 25 12.04 4.31 2.43
CA HIS A 25 12.16 4.02 3.86
C HIS A 25 13.61 3.89 4.34
N PHE A 26 14.48 3.24 3.56
CA PHE A 26 15.88 3.03 3.97
C PHE A 26 16.79 4.23 3.65
N PHE A 27 16.53 4.93 2.55
CA PHE A 27 17.37 6.04 2.05
C PHE A 27 16.53 7.25 1.62
N PRO A 28 15.83 7.92 2.56
CA PRO A 28 14.90 9.00 2.25
C PRO A 28 15.55 10.21 1.55
N ARG A 29 16.86 10.45 1.79
CA ARG A 29 17.61 11.54 1.14
C ARG A 29 17.98 11.25 -0.32
N ILE A 30 18.09 9.97 -0.69
CA ILE A 30 18.52 9.54 -2.04
C ILE A 30 17.29 9.26 -2.91
N PHE A 31 16.22 8.74 -2.32
CA PHE A 31 14.97 8.42 -3.00
C PHE A 31 13.76 9.17 -2.39
N PRO A 32 13.72 10.51 -2.43
CA PRO A 32 12.63 11.29 -1.84
C PRO A 32 11.27 11.01 -2.48
N ASN A 33 11.24 10.57 -3.74
CA ASN A 33 10.02 10.30 -4.50
C ASN A 33 9.57 8.83 -4.44
N GLY A 34 10.17 7.98 -3.60
CA GLY A 34 9.84 6.56 -3.59
C GLY A 34 8.43 6.24 -3.06
N PHE A 35 7.76 7.20 -2.42
CA PHE A 35 6.35 7.08 -2.01
C PHE A 35 5.39 6.90 -3.21
N VAL A 36 5.73 7.41 -4.40
CA VAL A 36 4.96 7.22 -5.65
C VAL A 36 4.83 5.74 -6.02
N GLY A 37 5.73 4.89 -5.52
CA GLY A 37 5.63 3.45 -5.69
C GLY A 37 4.35 2.84 -5.10
N VAL A 38 3.77 3.46 -4.05
CA VAL A 38 2.51 3.02 -3.46
C VAL A 38 1.36 3.17 -4.47
N ASP A 39 1.24 4.34 -5.10
CA ASP A 39 0.23 4.62 -6.12
C ASP A 39 0.38 3.70 -7.33
N GLN A 40 1.62 3.55 -7.83
CA GLN A 40 1.91 2.66 -8.95
C GLN A 40 1.50 1.20 -8.64
N PHE A 41 1.80 0.71 -7.43
CA PHE A 41 1.42 -0.63 -7.02
C PHE A 41 -0.10 -0.83 -6.99
N PHE A 42 -0.85 0.16 -6.49
CA PHE A 42 -2.31 0.09 -6.44
C PHE A 42 -2.96 0.18 -7.81
N VAL A 43 -2.50 1.07 -8.69
CA VAL A 43 -2.98 1.19 -10.07
C VAL A 43 -2.77 -0.11 -10.83
N LEU A 44 -1.57 -0.71 -10.77
CA LEU A 44 -1.27 -1.99 -11.42
C LEU A 44 -2.12 -3.14 -10.86
N SER A 45 -2.35 -3.14 -9.54
CA SER A 45 -3.19 -4.15 -8.90
C SER A 45 -4.66 -4.02 -9.32
N GLY A 46 -5.18 -2.78 -9.44
CA GLY A 46 -6.52 -2.47 -9.94
C GLY A 46 -6.71 -2.87 -11.40
N PHE A 47 -5.75 -2.55 -12.27
CA PHE A 47 -5.76 -2.98 -13.66
C PHE A 47 -5.83 -4.51 -13.80
N LEU A 48 -5.05 -5.25 -13.00
CA LEU A 48 -5.07 -6.70 -13.01
C LEU A 48 -6.40 -7.25 -12.48
N ILE A 49 -6.98 -6.64 -11.45
CA ILE A 49 -8.32 -6.98 -10.94
C ILE A 49 -9.36 -6.84 -12.05
N ALA A 50 -9.41 -5.68 -12.71
CA ALA A 50 -10.34 -5.39 -13.80
C ALA A 50 -10.19 -6.39 -14.95
N MET A 51 -8.96 -6.65 -15.41
CA MET A 51 -8.67 -7.62 -16.48
C MET A 51 -9.11 -9.05 -16.14
N VAL A 52 -9.08 -9.42 -14.86
CA VAL A 52 -9.52 -10.76 -14.42
C VAL A 52 -11.04 -10.85 -14.38
N LEU A 53 -11.73 -9.78 -13.96
CA LEU A 53 -13.19 -9.71 -13.94
C LEU A 53 -13.78 -9.60 -15.35
N ASP A 54 -13.11 -8.87 -16.25
CA ASP A 54 -13.53 -8.66 -17.64
C ASP A 54 -13.54 -9.95 -18.49
N LYS A 55 -12.81 -10.99 -18.05
CA LYS A 55 -12.84 -12.32 -18.69
C LYS A 55 -14.13 -13.09 -18.45
N GLU A 56 -14.94 -12.68 -17.48
CA GLU A 56 -16.20 -13.30 -17.15
C GLU A 56 -17.31 -12.52 -17.87
N ASN A 57 -17.95 -13.14 -18.86
CA ASN A 57 -18.98 -12.50 -19.70
C ASN A 57 -20.16 -11.94 -18.89
N THR A 58 -20.39 -12.46 -17.68
CA THR A 58 -21.41 -11.96 -16.76
C THR A 58 -20.84 -11.86 -15.34
N LEU A 59 -20.87 -10.64 -14.79
CA LEU A 59 -20.52 -10.38 -13.38
C LEU A 59 -21.64 -10.88 -12.47
N SER A 60 -21.60 -12.17 -12.10
CA SER A 60 -22.51 -12.73 -11.10
C SER A 60 -21.93 -12.60 -9.69
N ALA A 61 -22.80 -12.62 -8.68
CA ALA A 61 -22.40 -12.63 -7.28
C ALA A 61 -21.47 -13.82 -6.93
N SER A 62 -21.65 -14.96 -7.60
CA SER A 62 -20.80 -16.16 -7.42
C SER A 62 -19.37 -15.93 -7.93
N VAL A 63 -19.20 -15.25 -9.07
CA VAL A 63 -17.87 -14.91 -9.62
C VAL A 63 -17.12 -13.97 -8.68
N ILE A 64 -17.81 -12.95 -8.16
CA ILE A 64 -17.25 -12.00 -7.20
C ILE A 64 -16.86 -12.72 -5.90
N TYR A 65 -17.74 -13.57 -5.37
CA TYR A 65 -17.47 -14.36 -4.18
C TYR A 65 -16.24 -15.25 -4.35
N ASP A 66 -16.16 -16.02 -5.43
CA ASP A 66 -15.04 -16.89 -5.75
C ASP A 66 -13.71 -16.13 -5.86
N PHE A 67 -13.78 -14.94 -6.45
CA PHE A 67 -12.62 -14.06 -6.60
C PHE A 67 -12.09 -13.58 -5.25
N TYR A 68 -12.97 -13.11 -4.37
CA TYR A 68 -12.57 -12.67 -3.03
C TYR A 68 -12.15 -13.84 -2.15
N TYR A 69 -12.83 -14.99 -2.24
CA TYR A 69 -12.48 -16.20 -1.49
C TYR A 69 -11.05 -16.66 -1.79
N LYS A 70 -10.67 -16.75 -3.08
CA LYS A 70 -9.31 -17.12 -3.51
C LYS A 70 -8.25 -16.11 -3.02
N ARG A 71 -8.62 -14.83 -2.91
CA ARG A 71 -7.73 -13.77 -2.38
C ARG A 71 -7.54 -13.89 -0.89
N ILE A 72 -8.62 -14.04 -0.13
CA ILE A 72 -8.63 -14.20 1.32
C ILE A 72 -7.78 -15.42 1.72
N LYS A 73 -8.01 -16.57 1.07
CA LYS A 73 -7.25 -17.81 1.34
C LYS A 73 -5.74 -17.67 1.09
N ARG A 74 -5.32 -16.72 0.24
CA ARG A 74 -3.90 -16.46 -0.05
C ARG A 74 -3.28 -15.39 0.86
N ILE A 75 -4.02 -14.33 1.19
CA ILE A 75 -3.48 -13.15 1.89
C ILE A 75 -3.57 -13.33 3.42
N VAL A 76 -4.70 -13.85 3.92
CA VAL A 76 -4.96 -13.96 5.36
C VAL A 76 -3.93 -14.83 6.11
N PRO A 77 -3.46 -15.99 5.59
CA PRO A 77 -2.48 -16.79 6.31
C PRO A 77 -1.18 -16.04 6.58
N MET A 78 -0.67 -15.33 5.57
CA MET A 78 0.56 -14.54 5.70
C MET A 78 0.34 -13.33 6.61
N TYR A 79 -0.83 -12.69 6.51
CA TYR A 79 -1.18 -11.57 7.38
C TYR A 79 -1.19 -11.95 8.87
N LEU A 80 -1.89 -13.03 9.21
CA LEU A 80 -1.96 -13.54 10.58
C LEU A 80 -0.59 -13.99 11.09
N LEU A 81 0.21 -14.63 10.24
CA LEU A 81 1.58 -15.02 10.57
C LEU A 81 2.42 -13.80 10.95
N VAL A 82 2.40 -12.74 10.13
CA VAL A 82 3.17 -11.52 10.42
C VAL A 82 2.70 -10.86 11.71
N ILE A 83 1.39 -10.77 11.97
CA ILE A 83 0.87 -10.24 13.24
C ILE A 83 1.37 -11.07 14.42
N LEU A 84 1.30 -12.40 14.32
CA LEU A 84 1.71 -13.29 15.41
C LEU A 84 3.21 -13.17 15.67
N VAL A 85 4.04 -13.20 14.62
CA VAL A 85 5.50 -13.08 14.74
C VAL A 85 5.89 -11.72 15.30
N THR A 86 5.28 -10.63 14.82
CA THR A 86 5.57 -9.29 15.34
C THR A 86 5.15 -9.12 16.79
N LEU A 87 4.00 -9.67 17.20
CA LEU A 87 3.55 -9.67 18.59
C LEU A 87 4.49 -10.52 19.48
N ALA A 88 4.88 -11.72 19.02
CA ALA A 88 5.81 -12.58 19.76
C ALA A 88 7.19 -11.92 19.94
N LEU A 89 7.75 -11.35 18.86
CA LEU A 89 9.00 -10.60 18.93
C LEU A 89 8.89 -9.36 19.82
N SER A 90 7.74 -8.68 19.79
CA SER A 90 7.49 -7.55 20.68
C SER A 90 7.55 -7.94 22.15
N LEU A 91 7.08 -9.14 22.52
CA LEU A 91 7.07 -9.61 23.91
C LEU A 91 8.46 -10.06 24.38
N LEU A 92 9.27 -10.60 23.47
CA LEU A 92 10.59 -11.17 23.78
C LEU A 92 11.72 -10.12 23.76
N VAL A 93 11.62 -9.09 22.91
CA VAL A 93 12.73 -8.16 22.62
C VAL A 93 12.55 -6.79 23.29
N PHE A 94 11.31 -6.33 23.52
CA PHE A 94 11.05 -4.96 23.99
C PHE A 94 10.58 -4.89 25.45
N PRO A 95 10.89 -3.80 26.19
CA PRO A 95 10.41 -3.58 27.55
C PRO A 95 8.88 -3.52 27.65
N GLN A 96 8.34 -4.02 28.77
CA GLN A 96 6.90 -4.12 29.05
C GLN A 96 6.15 -2.77 29.09
N SER A 97 6.86 -1.63 29.10
CA SER A 97 6.26 -0.29 29.10
C SER A 97 5.40 0.00 27.87
N ASN A 98 5.63 -0.70 26.75
CA ASN A 98 4.91 -0.47 25.48
C ASN A 98 3.87 -1.56 25.17
N LEU A 99 3.63 -2.50 26.09
CA LEU A 99 2.76 -3.66 25.86
C LEU A 99 1.33 -3.26 25.47
N ALA A 100 0.75 -2.31 26.21
CA ALA A 100 -0.61 -1.83 25.96
C ALA A 100 -0.76 -1.19 24.56
N MET A 101 0.27 -0.48 24.09
CA MET A 101 0.28 0.12 22.76
C MET A 101 0.40 -0.94 21.67
N ASN A 102 1.25 -1.95 21.88
CA ASN A 102 1.47 -3.02 20.89
C ASN A 102 0.25 -3.94 20.76
N VAL A 103 -0.43 -4.27 21.87
CA VAL A 103 -1.69 -5.02 21.85
C VAL A 103 -2.80 -4.23 21.15
N LYS A 104 -2.90 -2.92 21.41
CA LYS A 104 -3.85 -2.04 20.72
C LYS A 104 -3.60 -2.01 19.22
N SER A 105 -2.34 -1.82 18.79
CA SER A 105 -1.96 -1.83 17.38
C SER A 105 -2.22 -3.17 16.72
N ALA A 106 -1.91 -4.29 17.39
CA ALA A 106 -2.22 -5.63 16.90
C ALA A 106 -3.72 -5.88 16.77
N THR A 107 -4.54 -5.38 17.70
CA THR A 107 -6.01 -5.50 17.64
C THR A 107 -6.60 -4.72 16.46
N VAL A 108 -6.13 -3.48 16.26
CA VAL A 108 -6.53 -2.65 15.11
C VAL A 108 -6.11 -3.31 13.79
N ALA A 109 -4.92 -3.92 13.75
CA ALA A 109 -4.47 -4.71 12.61
C ALA A 109 -5.36 -5.93 12.39
N LEU A 110 -5.68 -6.74 13.40
CA LEU A 110 -6.54 -7.92 13.25
C LEU A 110 -7.91 -7.59 12.63
N LEU A 111 -8.46 -6.42 12.97
CA LEU A 111 -9.73 -5.95 12.43
C LEU A 111 -9.61 -5.30 11.04
N PHE A 112 -8.42 -5.28 10.44
CA PHE A 112 -8.10 -4.55 9.20
C PHE A 112 -8.43 -3.04 9.28
N LEU A 113 -8.46 -2.50 10.50
CA LEU A 113 -8.76 -1.09 10.75
C LEU A 113 -7.49 -0.22 10.79
N SER A 114 -6.30 -0.79 10.56
CA SER A 114 -5.05 -0.02 10.52
C SER A 114 -5.04 1.06 9.45
N ASN A 115 -5.78 0.87 8.36
CA ASN A 115 -5.92 1.86 7.29
C ASN A 115 -7.22 2.70 7.44
N VAL A 116 -8.04 2.42 8.45
CA VAL A 116 -9.25 3.17 8.79
C VAL A 116 -8.88 4.06 9.98
N SER A 117 -8.29 5.20 9.70
CA SER A 117 -7.72 6.10 10.69
C SER A 117 -8.71 6.52 11.79
N PRO A 118 -8.29 6.56 13.06
CA PRO A 118 -8.65 7.62 13.97
C PRO A 118 -7.53 8.67 13.97
N LEU A 119 -7.64 9.69 13.12
CA LEU A 119 -7.04 11.04 13.26
C LEU A 119 -5.73 11.12 14.09
N SER A 120 -4.65 10.43 13.68
CA SER A 120 -3.31 10.66 14.21
C SER A 120 -2.50 11.46 13.19
N LYS A 121 -1.61 12.34 13.68
CA LYS A 121 -0.83 13.32 12.90
C LYS A 121 -0.07 12.74 11.68
N GLU A 122 0.18 11.42 11.64
CA GLU A 122 0.88 10.74 10.53
C GLU A 122 0.10 10.72 9.21
N SER A 123 -1.25 10.70 9.23
CA SER A 123 -2.03 10.75 7.98
C SER A 123 -1.78 12.06 7.20
N ASN A 124 -1.36 13.12 7.88
CA ASN A 124 -1.00 14.40 7.25
C ASN A 124 0.40 14.38 6.61
N GLU A 125 1.27 13.40 6.89
CA GLU A 125 2.62 13.35 6.30
C GLU A 125 2.57 13.03 4.79
N TYR A 126 1.74 12.07 4.37
CA TYR A 126 1.57 11.75 2.95
C TYR A 126 1.07 12.96 2.14
N TYR A 127 -0.02 13.59 2.61
CA TYR A 127 -0.59 14.77 1.94
C TYR A 127 0.32 16.01 2.05
N SER A 128 1.11 16.17 3.11
CA SER A 128 2.10 17.24 3.22
C SER A 128 3.33 17.03 2.32
N MET A 129 3.77 15.79 2.09
CA MET A 129 4.81 15.46 1.11
C MET A 129 4.36 15.72 -0.33
N VAL A 130 3.12 15.36 -0.68
CA VAL A 130 2.57 15.62 -2.02
C VAL A 130 2.30 17.11 -2.24
N SER A 131 1.82 17.84 -1.24
CA SER A 131 1.58 19.29 -1.35
C SER A 131 2.85 20.14 -1.32
N GLY A 132 3.94 19.64 -0.71
CA GLY A 132 5.27 20.25 -0.82
C GLY A 132 5.91 20.06 -2.21
N PHE A 133 5.35 19.18 -3.05
CA PHE A 133 5.75 19.00 -4.44
C PHE A 133 5.05 20.05 -5.32
N GLU A 134 5.47 21.31 -5.21
CA GLU A 134 5.15 22.28 -6.26
C GLU A 134 5.90 21.87 -7.54
N ILE A 135 5.14 21.69 -8.63
CA ILE A 135 5.61 21.43 -10.00
C ILE A 135 6.63 22.50 -10.46
N VAL A 136 6.69 23.64 -9.75
CA VAL A 136 7.64 24.75 -9.90
C VAL A 136 9.11 24.33 -9.69
N ASN A 137 9.40 23.30 -8.88
CA ASN A 137 10.80 22.89 -8.64
C ASN A 137 11.38 21.94 -9.70
N VAL A 138 10.55 21.34 -10.56
CA VAL A 138 11.02 20.44 -11.64
C VAL A 138 11.36 21.22 -12.91
N PHE A 139 10.65 22.31 -13.17
CA PHE A 139 10.97 23.25 -14.25
C PHE A 139 11.30 24.59 -13.62
N GLY A 140 12.59 24.88 -13.43
CA GLY A 140 13.08 26.16 -12.90
C GLY A 140 12.66 27.36 -13.75
N ARG A 141 11.39 27.77 -13.63
CA ARG A 141 10.85 28.99 -14.19
C ARG A 141 10.32 29.84 -13.04
N LYS A 142 11.05 30.94 -12.84
CA LYS A 142 10.68 32.09 -12.02
C LYS A 142 9.22 32.47 -12.25
N GLY A 143 8.61 32.91 -11.14
CA GLY A 143 7.19 33.16 -10.98
C GLY A 143 6.47 33.78 -12.17
N PHE A 144 5.30 33.21 -12.45
CA PHE A 144 4.29 33.90 -13.24
C PHE A 144 3.24 34.43 -12.26
N HIS A 145 3.42 35.69 -11.84
CA HIS A 145 2.35 36.47 -11.23
C HIS A 145 1.29 36.73 -12.29
N MET A 146 0.18 36.00 -12.24
CA MET A 146 -1.04 36.42 -12.92
C MET A 146 -1.96 37.07 -11.88
N SER A 147 -1.79 38.38 -11.73
CA SER A 147 -2.72 39.21 -10.98
C SER A 147 -4.02 39.29 -11.79
N PHE A 148 -5.07 38.62 -11.32
CA PHE A 148 -6.42 38.91 -11.78
C PHE A 148 -6.93 40.08 -10.94
N THR A 149 -7.08 41.23 -11.61
CA THR A 149 -8.04 42.28 -11.22
C THR A 149 -9.43 41.71 -11.04
#